data_AF-A0AA37L1Z0-F1
#
_entry.id   AF-A0AA37L1Z0-F1
#
_cell.length_a   1.000
_cell.length_b   1.000
_cell.length_c   1.000
_cell.angle_alpha   90.00
_cell.angle_beta   90.00
_cell.angle_gamma   90.00
#
_symmetry.space_group_name_H-M   'P 1'
#
loop_
_entity.id
_entity.type
_entity.pdbx_description
1 polymer ?
#
loop_
_entity_poly.entity_id
_entity_poly.type
_entity_poly.pdbx_seq_one_letter_code
_entity_poly.pdbx_strand_id
1 'polypeptide(L)'
;MVASVKHFIVSEYGLNTRNLKGEILGDWLKAKTKAVDYLIKKAKENLSFTWTGIGTSLFFDWSITRGIYGISLENKSITIFDSGNQTVSTTSLSFLAEGIVAVLQHPAETANKYINIVESEVTQNQLHNLFEEETGTNFTVKHKTADEAEKVGKEKLAAGGRFPFEEFLQKY
;
A
#
# COMPACT_ATOMS: atom_id res chain seq x y z
N MET A 1 -12.87 -17.63 -29.75
CA MET A 1 -11.44 -17.24 -29.73
C MET A 1 -11.11 -16.86 -28.31
N VAL A 2 -10.34 -17.69 -27.58
CA VAL A 2 -9.83 -17.26 -26.27
C VAL A 2 -8.62 -16.38 -26.56
N ALA A 3 -8.64 -15.11 -26.17
CA ALA A 3 -7.51 -14.22 -26.37
C ALA A 3 -6.29 -14.78 -25.63
N SER A 4 -5.18 -15.01 -26.34
CA SER A 4 -3.91 -15.39 -25.72
C SER A 4 -3.28 -14.14 -25.08
N VAL A 5 -3.50 -13.98 -23.78
CA VAL A 5 -2.85 -12.95 -22.98
C VAL A 5 -1.33 -13.17 -23.03
N LYS A 6 -0.57 -12.17 -23.47
CA LYS A 6 0.91 -12.22 -23.54
C LYS A 6 1.58 -11.72 -22.26
N HIS A 7 0.97 -10.73 -21.62
CA HIS A 7 1.49 -10.10 -20.42
C HIS A 7 0.34 -9.80 -19.46
N PHE A 8 0.47 -10.19 -18.21
CA PHE A 8 -0.57 -10.02 -17.18
C PHE A 8 -0.06 -9.17 -16.03
N ILE A 9 -0.71 -8.03 -15.77
CA ILE A 9 -0.43 -7.21 -14.58
C ILE A 9 -1.38 -7.68 -13.47
N VAL A 10 -0.82 -8.19 -12.37
CA VAL A 10 -1.61 -8.72 -11.26
C VAL A 10 -2.05 -7.63 -10.29
N SER A 11 -3.23 -7.80 -9.70
CA SER A 11 -3.83 -6.88 -8.74
C SER A 11 -3.11 -6.88 -7.37
N GLU A 12 -1.86 -6.41 -7.33
CA GLU A 12 -1.08 -6.21 -6.11
C GLU A 12 -1.33 -4.81 -5.52
N TYR A 13 -0.99 -3.74 -6.25
CA TYR A 13 -1.27 -2.30 -5.99
C TYR A 13 -1.34 -1.90 -4.50
N GLY A 14 -0.31 -2.27 -3.75
CA GLY A 14 -0.21 -1.98 -2.33
C GLY A 14 1.13 -2.42 -1.77
N LEU A 15 1.11 -2.86 -0.51
CA LEU A 15 2.23 -3.58 0.09
C LEU A 15 2.51 -4.87 -0.69
N ASN A 16 3.78 -5.18 -0.92
CA ASN A 16 4.16 -6.46 -1.53
C ASN A 16 3.73 -7.61 -0.61
N THR A 17 2.73 -8.37 -1.03
CA THR A 17 2.08 -9.37 -0.19
C THR A 17 3.00 -10.51 0.24
N ARG A 18 4.14 -10.69 -0.46
CA ARG A 18 5.16 -11.68 -0.10
C ARG A 18 6.02 -11.27 1.10
N ASN A 19 6.08 -9.97 1.39
CA ASN A 19 6.84 -9.45 2.53
C ASN A 19 6.02 -9.48 3.82
N LEU A 20 4.71 -9.73 3.76
CA LEU A 20 3.79 -9.71 4.90
C LEU A 20 3.61 -11.07 5.59
N LYS A 21 4.53 -12.01 5.37
CA LYS A 21 4.37 -13.40 5.84
C LYS A 21 4.39 -13.44 7.37
N GLY A 22 3.33 -13.99 7.95
CA GLY A 22 3.17 -14.09 9.42
C GLY A 22 2.45 -12.89 10.02
N GLU A 23 2.07 -11.91 9.20
CA GLU A 23 1.29 -10.75 9.63
C GLU A 23 -0.20 -10.95 9.35
N ILE A 24 -1.06 -10.32 10.16
CA ILE A 24 -2.53 -10.41 10.01
C ILE A 24 -2.98 -9.95 8.63
N LEU A 25 -2.39 -8.86 8.10
CA LEU A 25 -2.68 -8.40 6.74
C LEU A 25 -2.20 -9.39 5.67
N GLY A 26 -1.03 -10.01 5.86
CA GLY A 26 -0.56 -11.05 4.94
C GLY A 26 -1.48 -12.26 4.93
N ASP A 27 -1.98 -12.67 6.09
CA ASP A 27 -2.95 -13.74 6.23
C ASP A 27 -4.28 -13.42 5.54
N TRP A 28 -4.77 -12.18 5.69
CA TRP A 28 -5.96 -11.70 5.02
C TRP A 28 -5.79 -11.62 3.49
N LEU A 29 -4.59 -11.26 3.03
CA LEU A 29 -4.26 -11.08 1.61
C LEU A 29 -3.72 -12.36 0.94
N LYS A 30 -3.78 -13.52 1.59
CA LYS A 30 -3.28 -14.82 1.04
C LYS A 30 -3.75 -15.14 -0.37
N ALA A 31 -4.96 -14.72 -0.74
CA ALA A 31 -5.50 -14.92 -2.09
C ALA A 31 -4.67 -14.19 -3.17
N LYS A 32 -4.14 -12.99 -2.87
CA LYS A 32 -3.25 -12.25 -3.76
C LYS A 32 -1.91 -12.98 -3.93
N THR A 33 -1.30 -13.43 -2.83
CA THR A 33 -0.06 -14.23 -2.88
C THR A 33 -0.24 -15.47 -3.77
N LYS A 34 -1.35 -16.21 -3.59
CA LYS A 34 -1.68 -17.39 -4.39
C LYS A 34 -1.91 -17.07 -5.87
N ALA A 35 -2.51 -15.91 -6.18
CA ALA A 35 -2.68 -15.46 -7.55
C ALA A 35 -1.32 -15.26 -8.23
N VAL A 36 -0.35 -14.66 -7.55
CA VAL A 36 1.00 -14.51 -8.11
C VAL A 36 1.72 -15.85 -8.25
N ASP A 37 1.61 -16.76 -7.28
CA ASP A 37 2.16 -18.11 -7.41
C ASP A 37 1.62 -18.85 -8.64
N TYR A 38 0.31 -18.69 -8.92
CA TYR A 38 -0.32 -19.24 -10.11
C TYR A 38 0.27 -18.65 -11.40
N LEU A 39 0.47 -17.33 -11.47
CA LEU A 39 1.06 -16.67 -12.64
C LEU A 39 2.52 -17.06 -12.86
N ILE A 40 3.31 -17.21 -11.79
CA ILE A 40 4.68 -17.73 -11.84
C ILE A 40 4.70 -19.12 -12.45
N LYS A 41 3.79 -20.01 -12.00
CA LYS A 41 3.67 -21.35 -12.58
C LYS A 41 3.32 -21.29 -14.06
N LYS A 42 2.37 -20.43 -14.45
CA LYS A 42 1.95 -20.29 -15.85
C LYS A 42 3.06 -19.76 -16.77
N ALA A 43 3.88 -18.82 -16.30
CA ALA A 43 5.03 -18.33 -17.07
C ALA A 43 6.13 -19.39 -17.26
N LYS A 44 6.27 -20.34 -16.32
CA LYS A 44 7.17 -21.50 -16.50
C LYS A 44 6.62 -22.51 -17.52
N GLU A 45 5.31 -22.67 -17.57
CA GLU A 45 4.63 -23.59 -18.51
C GLU A 45 4.52 -23.02 -19.94
N ASN A 46 4.53 -21.69 -20.09
CA ASN A 46 4.41 -21.00 -21.37
C ASN A 46 5.36 -19.81 -21.46
N LEU A 47 6.45 -19.97 -22.20
CA LEU A 47 7.47 -18.91 -22.39
C LEU A 47 6.96 -17.68 -23.15
N SER A 48 5.81 -17.77 -23.83
CA SER A 48 5.16 -16.62 -24.49
C SER A 48 4.24 -15.83 -23.55
N PHE A 49 4.06 -16.30 -22.31
CA PHE A 49 3.29 -15.64 -21.27
C PHE A 49 4.23 -15.05 -20.21
N THR A 50 3.97 -13.81 -19.84
CA THR A 50 4.71 -13.09 -18.79
C THR A 50 3.75 -12.41 -17.82
N TRP A 51 4.26 -12.05 -16.64
CA TRP A 51 3.49 -11.33 -15.63
C TRP A 51 4.32 -10.24 -14.96
N THR A 52 3.66 -9.23 -14.41
CA THR A 52 4.29 -8.23 -13.54
C THR A 52 3.42 -8.00 -12.31
N GLY A 53 4.03 -8.05 -11.13
CA GLY A 53 3.43 -7.59 -9.88
C GLY A 53 3.84 -6.16 -9.60
N ILE A 54 2.90 -5.30 -9.25
CA ILE A 54 3.17 -3.89 -8.95
C ILE A 54 2.93 -3.65 -7.46
N GLY A 55 4.01 -3.40 -6.72
CA GLY A 55 3.97 -2.87 -5.36
C GLY A 55 3.99 -1.35 -5.39
N THR A 56 3.16 -0.70 -4.59
CA THR A 56 2.98 0.77 -4.63
C THR A 56 3.11 1.43 -3.27
N SER A 57 3.35 0.62 -2.23
CA SER A 57 3.11 1.02 -0.85
C SER A 57 1.67 1.55 -0.67
N LEU A 58 1.48 2.46 0.29
CA LEU A 58 0.23 3.17 0.54
C LEU A 58 0.02 4.28 -0.49
N PHE A 59 -1.21 4.41 -1.01
CA PHE A 59 -1.57 5.51 -1.89
C PHE A 59 -1.66 6.81 -1.12
N PHE A 60 -0.95 7.86 -1.52
CA PHE A 60 -0.85 9.11 -0.76
C PHE A 60 -2.22 9.76 -0.51
N ASP A 61 -2.87 10.14 -1.61
CA ASP A 61 -4.17 10.81 -1.68
C ASP A 61 -5.29 10.01 -1.01
N TRP A 62 -5.42 8.72 -1.33
CA TRP A 62 -6.45 7.89 -0.72
C TRP A 62 -6.19 7.70 0.79
N SER A 63 -4.96 7.42 1.20
CA SER A 63 -4.62 7.14 2.60
C SER A 63 -4.85 8.33 3.52
N ILE A 64 -4.65 9.56 3.03
CA ILE A 64 -5.01 10.79 3.77
C ILE A 64 -6.51 10.83 4.02
N THR A 65 -7.35 10.58 3.02
CA THR A 65 -8.82 10.58 3.20
C THR A 65 -9.33 9.51 4.17
N ARG A 66 -8.52 8.47 4.42
CA ARG A 66 -8.82 7.37 5.35
C ARG A 66 -8.17 7.54 6.73
N GLY A 67 -7.34 8.58 6.93
CA GLY A 67 -6.59 8.79 8.16
C GLY A 67 -5.51 7.74 8.43
N ILE A 68 -5.03 7.05 7.40
CA ILE A 68 -4.00 6.00 7.53
C ILE A 68 -2.67 6.62 7.99
N TYR A 69 -2.32 7.81 7.49
CA TYR A 69 -1.15 8.57 7.97
C TYR A 69 -1.40 9.31 9.30
N GLY A 70 -2.53 9.05 9.98
CA GLY A 70 -2.91 9.70 11.22
C GLY A 70 -3.46 11.12 11.07
N ILE A 71 -3.49 11.67 9.85
CA ILE A 71 -3.95 13.04 9.56
C ILE A 71 -5.48 13.08 9.46
N SER A 72 -6.08 14.09 10.09
CA SER A 72 -7.49 14.46 9.94
C SER A 72 -7.59 15.94 9.60
N LEU A 73 -7.83 16.23 8.32
CA LEU A 73 -8.01 17.60 7.82
C LEU A 73 -9.25 18.27 8.41
N GLU A 74 -10.34 17.53 8.56
CA GLU A 74 -11.59 18.00 9.15
C GLU A 74 -11.38 18.50 10.59
N ASN A 75 -10.69 17.71 11.41
CA ASN A 75 -10.47 18.02 12.82
C ASN A 75 -9.19 18.85 13.06
N LYS A 76 -8.45 19.17 12.00
CA LYS A 76 -7.11 19.78 12.07
C LYS A 76 -6.25 19.10 13.13
N SER A 77 -6.09 17.79 13.01
CA SER A 77 -5.34 16.98 13.97
C SER A 77 -4.50 15.92 13.29
N ILE A 78 -3.44 15.50 13.95
CA ILE A 78 -2.61 14.37 13.54
C ILE A 78 -2.39 13.43 14.72
N THR A 79 -2.45 12.12 14.46
CA THR A 79 -1.98 11.09 15.37
C THR A 79 -0.62 10.60 14.89
N ILE A 80 0.43 10.92 15.66
CA ILE A 80 1.79 10.45 15.43
C ILE A 80 1.94 9.09 16.10
N PHE A 81 2.36 8.10 15.31
CA PHE A 81 2.66 6.75 15.78
C PHE A 81 4.14 6.63 16.12
N ASP A 82 4.42 6.09 17.31
CA ASP A 82 5.77 5.92 17.85
C ASP A 82 6.58 7.24 17.81
N SER A 83 7.68 7.28 17.05
CA SER A 83 8.50 8.49 16.91
C SER A 83 7.98 9.48 15.85
N GLY A 84 7.13 9.03 14.93
CA GLY A 84 6.75 9.78 13.74
C GLY A 84 7.87 10.01 12.71
N ASN A 85 9.07 9.47 12.96
CA ASN A 85 10.26 9.63 12.11
C ASN A 85 10.55 8.43 11.21
N GLN A 86 9.68 7.42 11.22
CA GLN A 86 9.85 6.27 10.36
C GLN A 86 9.52 6.65 8.93
N THR A 87 10.41 6.28 8.01
CA THR A 87 10.21 6.53 6.59
C THR A 87 9.15 5.60 6.04
N VAL A 88 8.14 6.18 5.42
CA VAL A 88 7.10 5.47 4.68
C VAL A 88 7.19 5.86 3.21
N SER A 89 7.25 4.86 2.34
CA SER A 89 7.12 5.07 0.89
C SER A 89 5.66 5.34 0.56
N THR A 90 5.40 6.30 -0.33
CA THR A 90 4.04 6.64 -0.77
C THR A 90 4.00 6.95 -2.26
N THR A 91 2.81 6.81 -2.84
CA THR A 91 2.58 6.97 -4.28
C THR A 91 1.21 7.61 -4.51
N SER A 92 1.13 8.70 -5.26
CA SER A 92 -0.17 9.23 -5.71
C SER A 92 -0.82 8.31 -6.74
N LEU A 93 -2.16 8.29 -6.82
CA LEU A 93 -2.85 7.51 -7.84
C LEU A 93 -2.48 7.95 -9.27
N SER A 94 -2.19 9.23 -9.48
CA SER A 94 -1.70 9.75 -10.77
C SER A 94 -0.34 9.19 -11.16
N PHE A 95 0.63 9.21 -10.26
CA PHE A 95 1.97 8.67 -10.52
C PHE A 95 1.92 7.16 -10.74
N LEU A 96 1.07 6.45 -9.97
CA LEU A 96 0.83 5.03 -10.20
C LEU A 96 0.28 4.76 -11.60
N ALA A 97 -0.67 5.56 -12.08
CA ALA A 97 -1.23 5.39 -13.42
C ALA A 97 -0.16 5.51 -14.50
N GLU A 98 0.73 6.51 -14.39
CA GLU A 98 1.88 6.68 -15.29
C GLU A 98 2.82 5.47 -15.25
N GLY A 99 3.15 4.99 -14.05
CA GLY A 99 4.00 3.82 -13.90
C GLY A 99 3.38 2.53 -14.46
N ILE A 100 2.05 2.34 -14.35
CA ILE A 100 1.34 1.22 -15.00
C ILE A 100 1.43 1.34 -16.53
N VAL A 101 1.26 2.54 -17.09
CA VAL A 101 1.44 2.79 -18.53
C VAL A 101 2.86 2.44 -18.96
N ALA A 102 3.87 2.84 -18.19
CA ALA A 102 5.27 2.49 -18.46
C ALA A 102 5.49 0.96 -18.44
N VAL A 103 4.93 0.24 -17.46
CA VAL A 103 5.01 -1.25 -17.42
C VAL A 103 4.43 -1.88 -18.68
N LEU A 104 3.31 -1.35 -19.18
CA LEU A 104 2.66 -1.84 -20.41
C LEU A 104 3.45 -1.50 -21.68
N GLN A 105 4.17 -0.38 -21.70
CA GLN A 105 5.02 0.03 -22.81
C GLN A 105 6.36 -0.74 -22.84
N HIS A 106 6.82 -1.22 -21.69
CA HIS A 106 8.10 -1.90 -21.52
C HIS A 106 7.97 -3.36 -21.02
N PRO A 107 7.12 -4.22 -21.61
CA PRO A 107 6.77 -5.53 -21.06
C PRO A 107 7.95 -6.51 -20.99
N ALA A 108 8.95 -6.36 -21.86
CA ALA A 108 10.16 -7.17 -21.83
C ALA A 108 11.03 -6.83 -20.62
N GLU A 109 11.13 -5.54 -20.29
CA GLU A 109 11.90 -5.05 -19.15
C GLU A 109 11.22 -5.37 -17.84
N THR A 110 9.90 -5.57 -17.82
CA THR A 110 9.10 -5.80 -16.61
C THR A 110 8.67 -7.26 -16.42
N ALA A 111 9.04 -8.16 -17.35
CA ALA A 111 8.61 -9.54 -17.37
C ALA A 111 9.02 -10.35 -16.12
N ASN A 112 8.06 -11.11 -15.61
CA ASN A 112 8.20 -12.16 -14.60
C ASN A 112 8.80 -11.70 -13.26
N LYS A 113 8.48 -10.48 -12.85
CA LYS A 113 8.97 -9.91 -11.59
C LYS A 113 7.99 -8.97 -10.94
N TYR A 114 8.33 -8.63 -9.70
CA TYR A 114 7.73 -7.51 -9.00
C TYR A 114 8.47 -6.22 -9.33
N ILE A 115 7.73 -5.13 -9.42
CA ILE A 115 8.23 -3.77 -9.55
C ILE A 115 7.59 -2.95 -8.44
N ASN A 116 8.40 -2.18 -7.73
CA ASN A 116 7.91 -1.18 -6.80
C ASN A 116 7.85 0.16 -7.53
N ILE A 117 6.68 0.78 -7.54
CA ILE A 117 6.47 2.15 -8.00
C ILE A 117 6.27 2.98 -6.73
N VAL A 118 7.24 3.83 -6.43
CA VAL A 118 7.24 4.72 -5.26
C VAL A 118 7.55 6.12 -5.76
N GLU A 119 6.73 7.09 -5.38
CA GLU A 119 6.88 8.48 -5.79
C GLU A 119 7.72 9.26 -4.78
N SER A 120 7.46 9.05 -3.49
CA SER A 120 8.15 9.78 -2.43
C SER A 120 8.31 8.93 -1.17
N GLU A 121 9.25 9.34 -0.34
CA GLU A 121 9.51 8.78 0.98
C GLU A 121 9.36 9.90 1.99
N VAL A 122 8.46 9.71 2.96
CA VAL A 122 8.07 10.74 3.92
C VAL A 122 8.03 10.17 5.34
N THR A 123 8.02 11.03 6.34
CA THR A 123 7.72 10.67 7.74
C THR A 123 6.43 11.38 8.19
N GLN A 124 5.77 10.89 9.25
CA GLN A 124 4.58 11.58 9.77
C GLN A 124 4.89 13.00 10.25
N ASN A 125 6.09 13.24 10.80
CA ASN A 125 6.52 14.58 11.20
C ASN A 125 6.72 15.51 9.99
N GLN A 126 7.25 15.00 8.88
CA GLN A 126 7.33 15.76 7.64
C GLN A 126 5.94 16.09 7.08
N LEU A 127 5.02 15.12 7.09
CA LEU A 127 3.66 15.35 6.66
C LEU A 127 2.95 16.37 7.57
N HIS A 128 3.10 16.26 8.89
CA HIS A 128 2.53 17.22 9.85
C HIS A 128 2.95 18.64 9.50
N ASN A 129 4.26 18.89 9.35
CA ASN A 129 4.78 20.20 8.99
C ASN A 129 4.23 20.69 7.65
N LEU A 130 4.20 19.81 6.64
CA LEU A 130 3.67 20.13 5.31
C LEU A 130 2.20 20.55 5.39
N PHE A 131 1.37 19.82 6.14
CA PHE A 131 -0.05 20.16 6.28
C PHE A 131 -0.28 21.47 7.04
N GLU A 132 0.52 21.78 8.06
CA GLU A 132 0.42 23.08 8.74
C GLU A 132 0.83 24.23 7.83
N GLU A 133 1.90 24.06 7.04
CA GLU A 133 2.39 25.04 6.08
C GLU A 133 1.35 25.33 4.99
N GLU A 134 0.85 24.29 4.33
CA GLU A 134 -0.10 24.41 3.23
C GLU A 134 -1.48 24.94 3.67
N THR A 135 -1.89 24.66 4.90
CA THR A 135 -3.19 25.11 5.43
C THR A 135 -3.11 26.42 6.22
N GLY A 136 -1.91 26.89 6.54
CA GLY A 136 -1.69 28.02 7.44
C GLY A 136 -2.32 27.85 8.82
N THR A 137 -2.58 26.62 9.26
CA THR A 137 -3.20 26.32 10.56
C THR A 137 -2.43 25.25 11.30
N ASN A 138 -2.21 25.43 12.61
CA ASN A 138 -1.61 24.41 13.46
C ASN A 138 -2.58 23.25 13.71
N PHE A 139 -2.05 22.03 13.75
CA PHE A 139 -2.79 20.80 13.97
C PHE A 139 -2.62 20.34 15.42
N THR A 140 -3.70 19.82 16.00
CA THR A 140 -3.63 19.16 17.31
C THR A 140 -2.90 17.83 17.17
N VAL A 141 -1.78 17.67 17.88
CA VAL A 141 -1.00 16.43 17.88
C VAL A 141 -1.49 15.47 18.96
N LYS A 142 -1.68 14.21 18.57
CA LYS A 142 -1.92 13.06 19.46
C LYS A 142 -0.80 12.05 19.25
N HIS A 143 -0.45 11.30 20.29
CA HIS A 143 0.52 10.22 20.20
C HIS A 143 -0.14 8.88 20.47
N LYS A 144 0.25 7.86 19.70
CA LYS A 144 -0.08 6.45 19.90
C LYS A 144 1.13 5.61 19.50
N THR A 145 1.13 4.32 19.82
CA THR A 145 2.08 3.37 19.24
C THR A 145 1.47 2.58 18.09
N ALA A 146 2.30 2.04 17.20
CA ALA A 146 1.82 1.12 16.17
C ALA A 146 1.15 -0.13 16.79
N ASP A 147 1.65 -0.60 17.93
CA ASP A 147 1.06 -1.71 18.70
C ASP A 147 -0.35 -1.39 19.21
N GLU A 148 -0.60 -0.15 19.63
CA GLU A 148 -1.95 0.29 20.02
C GLU A 148 -2.91 0.28 18.83
N ALA A 149 -2.48 0.74 17.65
CA ALA A 149 -3.28 0.66 16.44
C ALA A 149 -3.60 -0.80 16.06
N GLU A 150 -2.60 -1.68 16.09
CA GLU A 150 -2.79 -3.11 15.80
C GLU A 150 -3.73 -3.76 16.81
N LYS A 151 -3.64 -3.40 18.09
CA LYS A 151 -4.56 -3.87 19.14
C LYS A 151 -6.00 -3.46 18.84
N VAL A 152 -6.25 -2.20 18.49
CA VAL A 152 -7.60 -1.73 18.09
C VAL A 152 -8.10 -2.50 16.87
N GLY A 153 -7.24 -2.77 15.89
CA GLY A 153 -7.57 -3.61 14.73
C GLY A 153 -7.99 -5.03 15.15
N LYS A 154 -7.23 -5.67 16.05
CA LYS A 154 -7.57 -7.01 16.58
C LYS A 154 -8.90 -7.03 17.33
N GLU A 155 -9.17 -6.02 18.14
CA GLU A 155 -10.43 -5.89 18.89
C GLU A 155 -11.62 -5.73 17.93
N LYS A 156 -11.50 -4.87 16.91
CA LYS A 156 -12.53 -4.71 15.86
C LYS A 156 -12.75 -5.99 15.08
N LEU A 157 -11.68 -6.70 14.73
CA LEU A 157 -11.77 -7.97 14.03
C LEU A 157 -12.51 -9.03 14.87
N ALA A 158 -12.22 -9.10 16.18
CA ALA A 158 -12.87 -10.02 17.11
C ALA A 158 -14.36 -9.69 17.33
N ALA A 159 -14.73 -8.40 17.29
CA ALA A 159 -16.12 -7.96 17.36
C ALA A 159 -16.95 -8.30 16.09
N GLY A 160 -16.29 -8.72 15.01
CA GLY A 160 -16.91 -9.06 13.74
C GLY A 160 -17.19 -7.86 12.83
N GLY A 161 -17.67 -8.12 11.61
CA GLY A 161 -17.95 -7.09 10.61
C GLY A 161 -16.88 -6.99 9.51
N ARG A 162 -16.69 -5.79 8.95
CA ARG A 162 -15.69 -5.54 7.89
C ARG A 162 -14.29 -5.62 8.49
N PHE A 163 -13.36 -6.23 7.75
CA PHE A 163 -11.96 -6.28 8.14
C PHE A 163 -11.40 -4.86 8.38
N PRO A 164 -10.76 -4.59 9.54
CA PRO A 164 -10.29 -3.27 9.94
C PRO A 164 -8.96 -2.94 9.25
N PHE A 165 -9.06 -2.62 7.96
CA PHE A 165 -7.89 -2.37 7.11
C PHE A 165 -7.07 -1.18 7.60
N GLU A 166 -7.74 -0.07 7.95
CA GLU A 166 -7.07 1.18 8.31
C GLU A 166 -6.17 1.01 9.53
N GLU A 167 -6.65 0.35 10.58
CA GLU A 167 -5.87 0.09 11.80
C GLU A 167 -4.65 -0.78 11.53
N PHE A 168 -4.79 -1.80 10.69
CA PHE A 168 -3.66 -2.66 10.35
C PHE A 168 -2.68 -2.01 9.37
N LEU A 169 -3.10 -0.99 8.62
CA LEU A 169 -2.21 -0.24 7.72
C LEU A 169 -1.44 0.86 8.46
N GLN A 170 -1.96 1.39 9.56
CA GLN A 170 -1.30 2.43 10.38
C GLN A 170 0.07 2.03 10.96
N LYS A 171 0.41 0.73 10.93
CA LYS A 171 1.71 0.23 11.39
C LYS A 171 2.81 0.23 10.32
N TYR A 172 2.47 0.51 9.05
CA TYR A 172 3.39 0.55 7.91
C TYR A 172 3.57 1.97 7.41
#